data_AF-A0A7V4AV73-F1
#
_entry.id   AF-A0A7V4AV73-F1
#
_cell.length_a   1.000
_cell.length_b   1.000
_cell.length_c   1.000
_cell.angle_alpha   90.00
_cell.angle_beta   90.00
_cell.angle_gamma   90.00
#
_symmetry.space_group_name_H-M   'P 1'
#
loop_
_entity.id
_entity.type
_entity.pdbx_description
1 polymer ?
#
loop_
_entity_poly.entity_id
_entity_poly.type
_entity_poly.pdbx_seq_one_letter_code
_entity_poly.pdbx_strand_id
1 'polypeptide(L)'
;MKKPVRTLFLTHAADLGGAERSLLEIMERVDRSRVAPSLCSLSQGPLLDAARGAGVPVHALPAPESVTGLKRGALGLSPDAALKSLRLAA
;
A
#
# COMPACT_ATOMS: atom_id res chain seq x y z
N MET A 1 23.46 -0.40 -18.81
CA MET A 1 22.48 0.31 -17.95
C MET A 1 22.04 -0.63 -16.83
N LYS A 2 21.88 -0.13 -15.59
CA LYS A 2 21.33 -0.95 -14.49
C LYS A 2 19.82 -1.08 -14.68
N LYS A 3 19.25 -2.26 -14.37
CA LYS A 3 17.80 -2.48 -14.40
C LYS A 3 17.11 -1.56 -13.38
N PRO A 4 15.89 -1.06 -13.66
CA PRO A 4 15.13 -0.26 -12.69
C PRO A 4 14.91 -1.04 -11.39
N VAL A 5 14.89 -0.34 -10.25
CA VAL A 5 14.57 -0.94 -8.95
C VAL A 5 13.08 -1.22 -8.92
N ARG A 6 12.70 -2.47 -8.63
CA ARG A 6 11.29 -2.85 -8.44
C ARG A 6 10.85 -2.38 -7.06
N THR A 7 9.81 -1.55 -7.00
CA THR A 7 9.33 -0.94 -5.76
C THR A 7 7.85 -1.22 -5.59
N LEU A 8 7.48 -1.84 -4.48
CA LEU A 8 6.09 -2.03 -4.09
C LEU A 8 5.71 -0.98 -3.04
N PHE A 9 4.77 -0.12 -3.38
CA PHE A 9 4.12 0.76 -2.42
C PHE A 9 2.97 -0.01 -1.78
N LEU A 10 2.94 -0.06 -0.45
CA LEU A 10 1.90 -0.75 0.30
C LEU A 10 1.09 0.25 1.11
N THR A 11 -0.23 0.17 1.02
CA THR A 11 -1.16 0.93 1.87
C THR A 11 -2.28 0.03 2.41
N HIS A 12 -2.85 0.43 3.53
CA HIS A 12 -4.00 -0.23 4.15
C HIS A 12 -5.34 0.39 3.68
N ALA A 13 -5.29 1.61 3.13
CA ALA A 13 -6.46 2.34 2.67
C ALA A 13 -6.66 2.19 1.16
N ALA A 14 -7.90 2.02 0.72
CA ALA A 14 -8.26 2.07 -0.70
C ALA A 14 -9.02 3.35 -1.09
N ASP A 15 -9.44 4.16 -0.12
CA ASP A 15 -10.05 5.47 -0.34
C ASP A 15 -9.01 6.53 -0.75
N LEU A 16 -9.48 7.63 -1.34
CA LEU A 16 -8.61 8.73 -1.77
C LEU A 16 -8.55 9.87 -0.74
N GLY A 17 -7.59 9.78 0.18
CA GLY A 17 -7.19 10.85 1.08
C GLY A 17 -5.99 11.65 0.57
N GLY A 18 -5.47 12.55 1.42
CA GLY A 18 -4.30 13.38 1.08
C GLY A 18 -3.02 12.56 0.89
N ALA A 19 -2.84 11.51 1.69
CA ALA A 19 -1.69 10.62 1.57
C ALA A 19 -1.73 9.82 0.27
N GLU A 20 -2.91 9.31 -0.11
CA GLU A 20 -3.13 8.51 -1.31
C GLU A 20 -2.96 9.34 -2.58
N ARG A 21 -3.41 10.60 -2.57
CA ARG A 21 -3.14 11.55 -3.67
C ARG A 21 -1.64 11.83 -3.84
N SER A 22 -0.93 12.06 -2.73
CA SER A 22 0.53 12.24 -2.76
C SER A 22 1.25 10.98 -3.28
N LEU A 23 0.79 9.80 -2.88
CA LEU A 23 1.31 8.53 -3.36
C LEU A 23 1.11 8.35 -4.88
N LEU A 24 -0.07 8.65 -5.40
CA LEU A 24 -0.34 8.62 -6.85
C LEU A 24 0.60 9.55 -7.61
N GLU A 25 0.74 10.79 -7.13
CA GLU A 25 1.63 11.79 -7.72
C GLU A 25 3.08 11.30 -7.82
N ILE A 26 3.56 10.62 -6.77
CA ILE A 26 4.90 10.02 -6.77
C ILE A 26 5.00 8.93 -7.84
N MET A 27 4.03 8.03 -7.92
CA MET A 27 4.07 6.91 -8.89
C MET A 27 3.91 7.39 -10.34
N GLU A 28 3.20 8.49 -10.56
CA GLU A 28 3.06 9.14 -11.86
C GLU A 28 4.36 9.80 -12.32
N ARG A 29 5.09 10.44 -11.40
CA ARG A 29 6.27 11.26 -11.75
C ARG A 29 7.61 10.59 -11.56
N VAL A 30 7.68 9.43 -10.92
CA VAL A 30 8.95 8.72 -10.73
C VAL A 30 9.56 8.33 -12.08
N ASP A 31 10.87 8.54 -12.22
CA ASP A 31 11.63 8.12 -13.39
C ASP A 31 11.57 6.59 -13.57
N ARG A 32 10.79 6.15 -14.57
CA ARG A 32 10.55 4.73 -14.87
C ARG A 32 11.79 3.98 -15.35
N SER A 33 12.85 4.69 -15.78
CA SER A 33 14.15 4.09 -16.11
C SER A 33 14.96 3.71 -14.86
N ARG A 34 14.62 4.30 -13.71
CA ARG A 34 15.30 4.08 -12.42
C ARG A 34 14.45 3.27 -11.44
N VAL A 35 13.13 3.44 -11.48
CA VAL A 35 12.17 2.78 -10.58
C VAL A 35 11.03 2.17 -11.38
N ALA A 36 10.71 0.91 -11.11
CA ALA A 36 9.52 0.24 -11.59
C ALA A 36 8.49 0.15 -10.45
N PRO A 37 7.58 1.14 -10.31
CA PRO A 37 6.62 1.17 -9.22
C PRO A 37 5.49 0.15 -9.43
N SER A 38 4.94 -0.33 -8.33
CA SER A 38 3.70 -1.11 -8.25
C SER A 38 2.99 -0.74 -6.94
N LEU A 39 1.67 -0.87 -6.89
CA LEU A 39 0.86 -0.56 -5.73
C LEU A 39 0.18 -1.82 -5.19
N CYS A 40 0.22 -2.02 -3.88
CA CYS A 40 -0.61 -2.98 -3.17
C CYS A 40 -1.51 -2.26 -2.16
N SER A 41 -2.80 -2.59 -2.16
CA SER A 41 -3.72 -2.19 -1.10
C SER A 41 -4.33 -3.41 -0.41
N LEU A 42 -4.59 -3.27 0.89
CA LEU A 42 -5.29 -4.29 1.69
C LEU A 42 -6.81 -4.30 1.48
N SER A 43 -7.32 -3.43 0.61
CA SER A 43 -8.72 -3.38 0.19
C SER A 43 -8.81 -2.96 -1.28
N GLN A 44 -9.96 -3.26 -1.91
CA GLN A 44 -10.30 -2.71 -3.23
C GLN A 44 -10.82 -1.28 -3.07
N GLY A 45 -10.64 -0.44 -4.10
CA GLY A 45 -11.24 0.90 -4.09
C GLY A 45 -10.57 1.93 -5.00
N PRO A 46 -11.02 3.20 -4.92
CA PRO A 46 -10.69 4.26 -5.86
C PRO A 46 -9.19 4.51 -6.08
N LEU A 47 -8.35 4.29 -5.06
CA LEU A 47 -6.90 4.42 -5.22
C LEU A 47 -6.32 3.40 -6.23
N LEU A 48 -6.76 2.13 -6.17
CA LEU A 48 -6.27 1.11 -7.10
C LEU A 48 -6.71 1.41 -8.53
N ASP A 49 -7.93 1.96 -8.70
CA ASP A 49 -8.44 2.34 -10.01
C ASP A 49 -7.67 3.52 -10.59
N ALA A 50 -7.37 4.53 -9.78
CA ALA A 50 -6.53 5.67 -10.18
C ALA A 50 -5.11 5.22 -10.55
N ALA A 51 -4.47 4.36 -9.75
CA ALA A 51 -3.14 3.84 -10.05
C ALA A 51 -3.13 3.01 -11.34
N ARG A 52 -4.17 2.21 -11.59
CA ARG A 52 -4.34 1.45 -12.84
C ARG A 52 -4.47 2.41 -14.03
N GLY A 53 -5.24 3.49 -13.89
CA GLY A 53 -5.37 4.55 -14.89
C GLY A 53 -4.05 5.25 -15.23
N ALA A 54 -3.16 5.41 -14.24
CA ALA A 54 -1.81 5.93 -14.40
C ALA A 54 -0.78 4.91 -14.95
N GLY A 55 -1.22 3.73 -15.39
CA GLY A 55 -0.35 2.67 -15.91
C GLY A 55 0.58 2.08 -14.85
N VAL A 56 0.19 2.12 -13.58
CA VAL A 56 0.91 1.46 -12.47
C VAL A 56 0.33 0.07 -12.25
N PRO A 57 1.15 -1.00 -12.20
CA PRO A 57 0.70 -2.32 -11.79
C PRO A 57 0.10 -2.30 -10.39
N VAL A 58 -1.09 -2.87 -10.24
CA VAL A 58 -1.82 -2.89 -8.97
C VAL A 58 -2.05 -4.31 -8.47
N HIS A 59 -1.98 -4.47 -7.16
CA HIS A 59 -2.23 -5.70 -6.42
C HIS A 59 -3.26 -5.41 -5.34
N ALA A 60 -4.26 -6.27 -5.20
CA ALA A 60 -5.16 -6.24 -4.06
C ALA A 60 -4.87 -7.47 -3.21
N LEU A 61 -4.56 -7.24 -1.93
CA LEU A 61 -4.35 -8.29 -0.95
C LEU A 61 -5.34 -8.08 0.20
N PRO A 62 -6.61 -8.50 0.03
CA PRO A 62 -7.64 -8.28 1.05
C PRO A 62 -7.17 -8.80 2.40
N ALA A 63 -7.15 -7.92 3.41
CA ALA A 63 -6.92 -8.31 4.79
C ALA A 63 -8.27 -8.31 5.56
N PRO A 64 -8.40 -9.12 6.62
CA PRO A 64 -9.60 -9.10 7.47
C PRO A 64 -9.88 -7.69 8.00
N GLU A 65 -11.16 -7.35 8.19
CA GLU A 65 -11.58 -6.06 8.76
C GLU A 65 -10.98 -5.82 10.15
N SER A 66 -10.75 -6.90 10.91
CA SER A 66 -10.04 -6.87 12.20
C SER A 66 -8.61 -6.34 12.11
N VAL A 67 -8.03 -6.26 10.91
CA VAL A 67 -6.70 -5.69 10.64
C VAL A 67 -6.82 -4.31 10.00
N THR A 68 -7.70 -4.15 8.99
CA THR A 68 -7.83 -2.89 8.24
C THR A 68 -8.59 -1.80 9.00
N GLY A 69 -9.49 -2.17 9.91
CA GLY A 69 -10.25 -1.25 10.76
C GLY A 69 -9.51 -0.78 12.02
N LEU A 70 -8.29 -1.29 12.28
CA LEU A 70 -7.51 -0.91 13.45
C LEU A 70 -7.05 0.54 13.34
N LYS A 71 -7.46 1.35 14.32
CA LYS A 71 -6.93 2.70 14.49
C LYS A 71 -5.56 2.65 15.15
N ARG A 72 -4.70 3.62 14.81
CA ARG A 72 -3.41 3.80 15.49
C ARG A 72 -3.65 3.92 17.00
N GLY A 73 -2.99 3.05 17.78
CA GLY A 73 -3.15 2.98 19.24
C GLY A 73 -4.24 2.02 19.74
N ALA A 74 -5.10 1.48 18.86
CA ALA A 74 -6.21 0.59 19.26
C ALA A 74 -5.74 -0.72 19.88
N LEU A 75 -4.55 -1.20 19.52
CA LEU A 75 -4.03 -2.44 20.09
C LEU A 75 -3.48 -2.26 21.51
N GLY A 76 -3.19 -1.04 21.98
CA GLY A 76 -2.47 -0.84 23.26
C GLY A 76 -1.08 -1.50 23.32
N LEU A 77 -0.66 -2.09 22.20
CA LEU A 77 0.58 -2.82 22.01
C LEU A 77 1.62 -1.88 21.42
N SER A 78 2.86 -2.01 21.87
CA SER A 78 3.98 -1.46 21.13
C SER A 78 3.97 -2.03 19.69
N PRO A 79 4.48 -1.32 18.69
CA PRO A 79 4.55 -1.81 17.30
C PRO A 79 5.12 -3.23 17.19
N ASP A 80 6.10 -3.57 18.04
CA ASP A 80 6.71 -4.90 18.11
C ASP A 80 5.75 -6.00 18.59
N ALA A 81 4.88 -5.68 19.55
CA ALA A 81 3.92 -6.64 20.09
C ALA A 81 2.73 -6.86 19.13
N ALA A 82 2.33 -5.84 18.38
CA ALA A 82 1.35 -5.97 17.29
C ALA A 82 1.88 -6.84 16.13
N LEU A 83 3.17 -6.74 15.80
CA LEU A 83 3.78 -7.57 14.76
C LEU A 83 3.86 -9.05 15.16
N LYS A 84 4.09 -9.33 16.46
CA LYS A 84 4.12 -10.70 17.00
C LYS A 84 2.72 -11.33 17.04
N SER A 85 1.67 -10.56 17.35
CA SER A 85 0.30 -11.09 17.36
C SER A 85 -0.21 -11.43 15.96
N LEU A 86 0.24 -10.70 14.92
CA LEU A 86 -0.09 -11.00 13.52
C LEU A 86 0.64 -12.24 12.96
N ARG A 87 1.73 -12.69 13.58
CA ARG A 87 2.49 -13.90 13.17
C ARG A 87 1.91 -15.21 13.72
N LEU A 88 0.80 -15.18 14.46
CA LEU A 88 0.17 -16.37 15.06
C LEU A 88 -1.05 -16.89 14.28
N ALA A 89 -1.31 -16.39 13.07
CA ALA A 89 -2.43 -16.82 12.23
C ALA A 89 -1.98 -17.38 10.86
N ALA A 90 -0.83 -18.07 10.83
CA ALA A 90 -0.37 -18.86 9.69
C ALA A 90 -0.57 -20.35 9.98
#